data_AF-A0A3B9LSG2-F1
#
_entry.id   AF-A0A3B9LSG2-F1
#
_cell.length_a   1.000
_cell.length_b   1.000
_cell.length_c   1.000
_cell.angle_alpha   90.00
_cell.angle_beta   90.00
_cell.angle_gamma   90.00
#
_symmetry.space_group_name_H-M   'P 1'
#
loop_
_entity.id
_entity.type
_entity.pdbx_description
1 polymer ?
#
loop_
_entity_poly.entity_id
_entity_poly.type
_entity_poly.pdbx_seq_one_letter_code
_entity_poly.pdbx_strand_id
1 'polypeptide(L)'
;SAIGAAMIGWYGTAMLCYVTPKEHLGLPNKKDVKEGVIAYKIAAHAADLAKGHPGAQYRDNALSKARFEFRWEDQFNLSLDPEVAREYHDETLPQEGA
;
A
#
# COMPACT_ATOMS: atom_id res chain seq x y z
N SER A 1 7.52 5.16 11.58
CA SER A 1 8.34 3.93 11.57
C SER A 1 8.55 3.38 10.15
N ALA A 2 7.54 3.40 9.27
CA ALA A 2 7.60 2.86 7.91
C ALA A 2 8.83 3.29 7.07
N ILE A 3 9.31 4.53 7.23
CA ILE A 3 10.54 5.04 6.57
C ILE A 3 11.74 4.14 6.91
N GLY A 4 12.05 3.97 8.19
CA GLY A 4 13.15 3.12 8.64
C GLY A 4 12.91 1.64 8.32
N ALA A 5 11.64 1.20 8.37
CA ALA A 5 11.27 -0.18 8.01
C ALA A 5 11.57 -0.49 6.53
N ALA A 6 11.29 0.43 5.61
CA ALA A 6 11.63 0.28 4.20
C ALA A 6 13.15 0.28 3.98
N MET A 7 13.89 1.18 4.63
CA MET A 7 15.35 1.24 4.53
C MET A 7 16.02 -0.04 5.05
N ILE A 8 15.65 -0.49 6.25
CA ILE A 8 16.28 -1.67 6.85
C ILE A 8 15.80 -2.97 6.20
N GLY A 9 14.56 -3.00 5.69
CA GLY A 9 14.07 -4.06 4.80
C GLY A 9 14.90 -4.16 3.52
N TRP A 10 15.21 -3.03 2.88
CA TRP A 10 16.10 -2.99 1.71
C TRP A 10 17.49 -3.53 2.07
N TYR A 11 18.02 -3.18 3.24
CA TYR A 11 19.31 -3.68 3.74
C TYR A 11 19.29 -5.14 4.22
N GLY A 12 18.16 -5.84 4.11
CA GLY A 12 18.10 -7.30 4.28
C GLY A 12 17.36 -7.78 5.53
N THR A 13 16.67 -6.91 6.28
CA THR A 13 15.76 -7.39 7.33
C THR A 13 14.66 -8.26 6.73
N ALA A 14 14.53 -9.49 7.25
CA ALA A 14 13.60 -10.49 6.72
C ALA A 14 12.14 -10.33 7.20
N MET A 15 11.92 -9.65 8.34
CA MET A 15 10.59 -9.44 8.90
C MET A 15 10.50 -8.08 9.59
N LEU A 16 9.42 -7.35 9.31
CA LEU A 16 9.16 -6.02 9.88
C LEU A 16 7.93 -6.12 10.80
N CYS A 17 8.12 -5.92 12.11
CA CYS A 17 7.00 -5.79 13.03
C CYS A 17 6.34 -4.42 12.82
N TYR A 18 5.04 -4.42 12.50
CA TYR A 18 4.29 -3.20 12.27
C TYR A 18 4.16 -2.33 13.52
N VAL A 19 3.96 -1.03 13.31
CA VAL A 19 3.71 -0.04 14.36
C VAL A 19 2.42 0.69 13.99
N THR A 20 1.45 0.69 14.90
CA THR A 20 0.16 1.33 14.65
C THR A 20 0.25 2.85 14.91
N PRO A 21 -0.71 3.65 14.41
CA PRO A 21 -0.76 5.09 14.73
C PRO A 21 -0.92 5.39 16.22
N LYS A 22 -1.43 4.45 17.01
CA LYS A 22 -1.62 4.58 18.46
C LYS A 22 -0.42 4.15 19.30
N GLU A 23 0.68 3.75 18.68
CA GLU A 23 1.89 3.42 19.43
C GLU A 23 2.30 4.59 20.33
N HIS A 24 2.59 4.27 21.60
CA HIS A 24 2.84 5.23 22.69
C HIS A 24 1.63 6.04 23.20
N LEU A 25 0.42 5.77 22.70
CA LEU A 25 -0.80 6.49 23.09
C LEU A 25 -1.86 5.57 23.71
N GLY A 26 -1.96 4.31 23.27
CA GLY A 26 -2.90 3.34 23.83
C GLY A 26 -3.12 2.12 22.94
N LEU A 27 -4.14 1.32 23.28
CA LEU A 27 -4.45 0.12 22.51
C LEU A 27 -5.09 0.46 21.14
N PRO A 28 -4.61 -0.17 20.05
CA PRO A 28 -5.16 0.06 18.71
C PRO A 28 -6.57 -0.50 18.57
N ASN A 29 -7.42 0.20 17.81
CA ASN A 29 -8.70 -0.29 17.34
C ASN A 29 -8.55 -0.95 15.96
N LYS A 30 -9.66 -1.42 15.38
CA LYS A 30 -9.67 -2.08 14.06
C LYS A 30 -9.06 -1.22 12.93
N LYS A 31 -9.32 0.10 12.93
CA LYS A 31 -8.79 1.04 11.93
C LYS A 31 -7.27 1.20 12.09
N ASP A 32 -6.81 1.41 13.32
CA ASP A 32 -5.39 1.56 13.65
C ASP A 32 -4.58 0.32 13.22
N VAL A 33 -5.16 -0.87 13.39
CA VAL A 33 -4.56 -2.14 12.93
C VAL A 33 -4.48 -2.17 11.39
N LYS A 34 -5.57 -1.86 10.67
CA LYS A 34 -5.60 -1.82 9.20
C LYS A 34 -4.53 -0.86 8.67
N GLU A 35 -4.47 0.36 9.20
CA GLU A 35 -3.51 1.39 8.78
C GLU A 35 -2.05 0.96 9.02
N GLY A 36 -1.76 0.39 10.19
CA GLY A 36 -0.42 -0.14 10.48
C GLY A 36 -0.01 -1.25 9.51
N VAL A 37 -0.92 -2.19 9.21
CA VAL A 37 -0.66 -3.30 8.29
C VAL A 37 -0.41 -2.79 6.87
N ILE A 38 -1.27 -1.88 6.37
CA ILE A 38 -1.10 -1.32 5.03
C ILE A 38 0.21 -0.52 4.93
N ALA A 39 0.55 0.29 5.93
CA ALA A 39 1.81 1.03 5.97
C ALA A 39 3.04 0.12 5.89
N TYR A 40 3.01 -1.02 6.59
CA TYR A 40 4.11 -1.99 6.56
C TYR A 40 4.12 -2.87 5.31
N LYS A 41 2.98 -3.15 4.67
CA LYS A 41 2.95 -3.75 3.33
C LYS A 41 3.57 -2.83 2.28
N ILE A 42 3.34 -1.51 2.38
CA ILE A 42 4.01 -0.51 1.52
C ILE A 42 5.51 -0.54 1.77
N ALA A 43 5.96 -0.48 3.03
CA ALA A 43 7.38 -0.48 3.37
C ALA A 43 8.10 -1.77 2.91
N ALA A 44 7.48 -2.93 3.12
CA ALA A 44 8.02 -4.21 2.67
C ALA A 44 8.12 -4.29 1.14
N HIS A 45 7.06 -3.88 0.42
CA HIS A 45 7.06 -3.84 -1.04
C HIS A 45 8.12 -2.87 -1.59
N ALA A 46 8.27 -1.70 -0.98
CA ALA A 46 9.32 -0.74 -1.34
C ALA A 46 10.73 -1.33 -1.13
N ALA A 47 10.94 -2.08 -0.05
CA ALA A 47 12.18 -2.81 0.19
C ALA A 47 12.43 -3.90 -0.87
N ASP A 48 11.40 -4.66 -1.26
CA ASP A 48 11.52 -5.69 -2.30
C ASP A 48 11.83 -5.09 -3.68
N LEU A 49 11.24 -3.95 -4.01
CA LEU A 49 11.61 -3.18 -5.22
C LEU A 49 13.08 -2.74 -5.17
N ALA A 50 13.53 -2.15 -4.06
CA ALA A 50 14.91 -1.68 -3.91
C ALA A 50 15.95 -2.81 -3.92
N LYS A 51 15.55 -4.01 -3.48
CA LYS A 51 16.37 -5.25 -3.59
C LYS A 51 16.38 -5.85 -4.98
N GLY A 52 15.51 -5.40 -5.89
CA GLY A 52 15.31 -6.05 -7.19
C GLY A 52 14.71 -7.46 -7.06
N HIS A 53 13.86 -7.70 -6.06
CA HIS A 53 13.25 -9.02 -5.87
C HIS A 53 12.44 -9.43 -7.11
N PRO A 54 12.63 -10.65 -7.65
CA PRO A 54 11.87 -11.12 -8.80
C PRO A 54 10.36 -10.98 -8.59
N GLY A 55 9.67 -10.35 -9.55
CA GLY A 55 8.22 -10.17 -9.53
C GLY A 55 7.71 -8.96 -8.75
N ALA A 56 8.51 -8.29 -7.92
CA ALA A 56 8.05 -7.12 -7.16
C ALA A 56 7.54 -6.01 -8.11
N GLN A 57 8.32 -5.69 -9.13
CA GLN A 57 7.99 -4.64 -10.11
C GLN A 57 6.76 -4.95 -10.97
N TYR A 58 6.37 -6.23 -11.11
CA TYR A 58 5.22 -6.61 -11.96
C TYR A 58 3.93 -5.95 -11.47
N ARG A 59 3.73 -5.90 -10.15
CA ARG A 59 2.56 -5.27 -9.52
C ARG A 59 2.50 -3.77 -9.84
N ASP A 60 3.61 -3.06 -9.69
CA ASP A 60 3.72 -1.61 -9.98
C ASP A 60 3.44 -1.31 -11.45
N ASN A 61 4.00 -2.13 -12.34
CA ASN A 61 3.79 -1.98 -13.78
C ASN A 61 2.33 -2.26 -14.17
N ALA A 62 1.71 -3.30 -13.61
CA ALA A 62 0.30 -3.62 -13.86
C ALA A 62 -0.63 -2.50 -13.38
N LEU A 63 -0.41 -1.98 -12.18
CA LEU A 63 -1.19 -0.87 -11.62
C LEU A 63 -0.99 0.41 -12.44
N SER A 64 0.25 0.73 -12.81
CA SER A 64 0.57 1.91 -13.62
C SER A 64 -0.02 1.84 -15.01
N LYS A 65 -0.04 0.64 -15.62
CA LYS A 65 -0.70 0.41 -16.91
C LYS A 65 -2.22 0.59 -16.80
N ALA A 66 -2.86 0.03 -15.78
CA ALA A 66 -4.29 0.23 -15.54
C ALA A 66 -4.64 1.72 -15.35
N ARG A 67 -3.80 2.46 -14.63
CA ARG A 67 -3.91 3.92 -14.48
C ARG A 67 -3.81 4.65 -15.82
N PHE A 68 -2.81 4.33 -16.63
CA PHE A 68 -2.61 4.96 -17.94
C PHE A 68 -3.77 4.70 -18.91
N GLU A 69 -4.36 3.50 -18.86
CA GLU A 69 -5.48 3.09 -19.72
C GLU A 69 -6.85 3.45 -19.12
N PHE A 70 -6.91 4.20 -18.02
CA PHE A 70 -8.14 4.56 -17.30
C PHE A 70 -9.02 3.36 -16.91
N ARG A 71 -8.41 2.19 -16.69
CA ARG A 71 -9.09 0.99 -16.19
C ARG A 71 -9.23 1.07 -14.67
N TRP A 72 -10.16 1.91 -14.21
CA TRP A 72 -10.36 2.25 -12.79
C TRP A 72 -10.53 1.02 -11.90
N GLU A 73 -11.43 0.11 -12.28
CA GLU A 73 -11.68 -1.13 -11.54
C GLU A 73 -10.42 -1.98 -11.37
N ASP A 74 -9.62 -2.10 -12.43
CA ASP A 74 -8.35 -2.82 -12.37
C ASP A 74 -7.33 -2.11 -11.48
N GLN A 75 -7.24 -0.78 -11.57
CA GLN A 75 -6.36 0.02 -10.71
C GLN A 75 -6.71 -0.16 -9.22
N PHE A 76 -8.00 -0.14 -8.87
CA PHE A 76 -8.44 -0.34 -7.49
C PHE A 76 -8.11 -1.74 -7.00
N ASN A 77 -8.45 -2.77 -7.79
CA ASN A 77 -8.22 -4.18 -7.46
C ASN A 77 -6.72 -4.52 -7.32
N LEU A 78 -5.83 -3.80 -8.02
CA LEU A 78 -4.38 -3.98 -7.94
C LEU A 78 -3.72 -3.22 -6.76
N SER A 79 -4.43 -2.28 -6.13
CA SER A 79 -3.92 -1.50 -5.00
C SER A 79 -3.74 -2.35 -3.73
N LEU A 80 -3.09 -1.80 -2.70
CA LEU A 80 -2.91 -2.52 -1.42
C LEU A 80 -4.16 -2.51 -0.56
N ASP A 81 -5.07 -1.56 -0.83
CA ASP A 81 -6.33 -1.37 -0.13
C ASP A 81 -7.42 -0.91 -1.14
N PRO A 82 -8.03 -1.87 -1.86
CA PRO A 82 -9.00 -1.56 -2.92
C PRO A 82 -10.22 -0.79 -2.43
N GLU A 83 -10.62 -0.99 -1.17
CA GLU A 83 -11.77 -0.30 -0.57
C GLU A 83 -11.50 1.21 -0.49
N VAL A 84 -10.37 1.60 0.12
CA VAL A 84 -9.98 3.01 0.27
C VAL A 84 -9.70 3.65 -1.09
N ALA A 85 -9.11 2.90 -2.03
CA ALA A 85 -8.84 3.39 -3.37
C ALA A 85 -10.13 3.78 -4.13
N ARG A 86 -11.21 2.99 -3.98
CA ARG A 86 -12.54 3.32 -4.53
C ARG A 86 -13.17 4.50 -3.80
N GLU A 87 -13.16 4.45 -2.46
CA GLU A 87 -13.75 5.50 -1.62
C GLU A 87 -13.22 6.88 -2.01
N TYR A 88 -11.90 7.04 -2.13
CA TYR A 88 -11.27 8.32 -2.49
C TYR A 88 -11.54 8.76 -3.93
N HIS A 89 -11.72 7.82 -4.85
CA HIS A 89 -12.14 8.16 -6.22
C HIS A 89 -13.56 8.72 -6.21
N ASP A 90 -14.48 7.98 -5.56
CA ASP A 90 -15.91 8.27 -5.57
C ASP A 90 -16.26 9.53 -4.75
N GLU A 91 -15.42 9.94 -3.79
CA GLU A 91 -15.54 11.21 -3.06
C GLU A 91 -15.58 12.44 -3.99
N THR A 92 -14.92 12.38 -5.14
CA THR A 92 -14.77 13.53 -6.05
C THR A 92 -15.38 13.32 -7.43
N LEU A 93 -15.60 12.07 -7.83
CA LEU A 93 -16.18 11.66 -9.10
C LEU A 93 -17.29 10.65 -8.85
N PRO A 94 -18.49 11.09 -8.41
CA PRO A 94 -19.63 10.18 -8.29
C PRO A 94 -19.98 9.63 -9.68
N GLN A 95 -20.32 8.34 -9.73
CA GLN A 95 -20.65 7.58 -10.95
C GLN A 95 -21.82 8.19 -11.74
N GLU A 96 -21.57 9.23 -12.53
CA GLU A 96 -22.38 9.66 -13.67
C GLU A 96 -21.45 10.22 -14.77
N GLY A 97 -21.07 9.36 -15.72
CA GLY A 97 -20.64 9.80 -17.06
C GLY A 97 -19.15 9.70 -17.42
N ALA A 98 -18.57 8.51 -17.37
CA ALA A 98 -17.40 8.15 -18.19
C ALA A 98 -17.69 6.89 -19.01
#